data_AF-A0A3D5BSZ4-F1
#
_entry.id   AF-A0A3D5BSZ4-F1
#
_cell.length_a   1.000
_cell.length_b   1.000
_cell.length_c   1.000
_cell.angle_alpha   90.00
_cell.angle_beta   90.00
_cell.angle_gamma   90.00
#
_symmetry.space_group_name_H-M   'P 1'
#
loop_
_entity.id
_entity.type
_entity.pdbx_description
1 polymer ?
#
loop_
_entity_poly.entity_id
_entity_poly.type
_entity_poly.pdbx_seq_one_letter_code
_entity_poly.pdbx_strand_id
1 'polypeptide(L)'
;PAGGEELSFSVPPPDDFLHVLHELSRQRVCIGLTGAVGSGKSTVRAAVEEAGVPVFCADRVVAGSYARGGEGCAILEHHFGKRFSAPGGGIDKDRLREAMQDPSLRR
;
A
#
# COMPACT_ATOMS: atom_id res chain seq x y z
N PRO A 1 -20.49 -37.75 -11.61
CA PRO A 1 -21.11 -39.09 -11.53
C PRO A 1 -20.85 -39.92 -12.80
N ALA A 2 -20.73 -41.24 -12.69
CA ALA A 2 -20.44 -42.12 -13.82
C ALA A 2 -21.58 -42.22 -14.86
N GLY A 3 -22.72 -41.57 -14.62
CA GLY A 3 -23.93 -41.64 -15.45
C GLY A 3 -24.24 -40.44 -16.34
N GLY A 4 -23.37 -39.41 -16.40
CA GLY A 4 -23.59 -38.25 -17.29
C GLY A 4 -24.72 -37.29 -16.88
N GLU A 5 -25.31 -37.46 -15.71
CA GLU A 5 -26.37 -36.58 -15.18
C GLU A 5 -25.80 -35.22 -14.74
N GLU A 6 -26.57 -34.16 -15.02
CA GLU A 6 -26.27 -32.80 -14.57
C GLU A 6 -26.44 -32.72 -13.04
N LEU A 7 -25.35 -32.43 -12.34
CA LEU A 7 -25.35 -32.27 -10.89
C LEU A 7 -25.33 -30.78 -10.54
N SER A 8 -26.24 -30.37 -9.66
CA SER A 8 -26.26 -29.04 -9.07
C SER A 8 -26.00 -29.14 -7.57
N PHE A 9 -24.97 -28.43 -7.12
CA PHE A 9 -24.59 -28.32 -5.71
C PHE A 9 -24.76 -26.88 -5.27
N SER A 10 -25.62 -26.65 -4.29
CA SER A 10 -25.83 -25.33 -3.70
C SER A 10 -25.80 -25.45 -2.19
N VAL A 11 -25.07 -24.54 -1.54
CA VAL A 11 -25.07 -24.35 -0.09
C VAL A 11 -25.55 -22.90 0.13
N PRO A 12 -26.51 -22.66 1.03
CA PRO A 12 -26.91 -21.29 1.35
C PRO A 12 -25.69 -20.52 1.89
N PRO A 13 -25.58 -19.22 1.57
CA PRO A 13 -24.51 -18.41 2.11
C PRO A 13 -24.62 -18.36 3.65
N PRO A 14 -23.50 -18.14 4.37
CA PRO A 14 -23.52 -17.96 5.82
C PRO A 14 -24.49 -16.85 6.26
N ASP A 15 -25.00 -16.93 7.48
CA ASP A 15 -26.01 -16.00 8.01
C ASP A 15 -25.58 -14.53 7.97
N ASP A 16 -24.28 -14.25 8.01
CA ASP A 16 -23.69 -12.91 7.98
C ASP A 16 -23.41 -12.37 6.57
N PHE A 17 -23.68 -13.14 5.51
CA PHE A 17 -23.32 -12.79 4.15
C PHE A 17 -23.88 -11.44 3.68
N LEU A 18 -25.16 -11.17 3.97
CA LEU A 18 -25.80 -9.90 3.63
C LEU A 18 -25.24 -8.74 4.48
N HIS A 19 -24.83 -9.01 5.71
CA HIS A 19 -24.20 -8.00 6.58
C HIS A 19 -22.84 -7.59 6.00
N VAL A 20 -22.01 -8.55 5.58
CA VAL A 20 -20.72 -8.29 4.95
C VAL A 20 -20.90 -7.50 3.66
N LEU A 21 -21.83 -7.90 2.78
CA LEU A 21 -22.12 -7.16 1.55
C LEU A 21 -22.57 -5.73 1.83
N HIS A 22 -23.42 -5.53 2.83
CA HIS A 22 -23.87 -4.20 3.22
C HIS A 22 -22.70 -3.35 3.73
N GLU A 23 -21.85 -3.89 4.60
CA GLU A 23 -20.70 -3.16 5.16
C GLU A 23 -19.68 -2.80 4.07
N LEU A 24 -19.45 -3.70 3.11
CA LEU A 24 -18.60 -3.44 1.94
C LEU A 24 -19.22 -2.40 0.99
N SER A 25 -20.55 -2.29 0.95
CA SER A 25 -21.27 -1.30 0.13
C SER A 25 -21.30 0.11 0.75
N ARG A 26 -20.91 0.26 2.02
CA ARG A 26 -20.88 1.57 2.69
C ARG A 26 -19.84 2.46 2.02
N GLN A 27 -20.26 3.66 1.63
CA GLN A 27 -19.33 4.68 1.18
C GLN A 27 -18.37 5.05 2.31
N ARG A 28 -17.07 4.90 2.03
CA ARG A 28 -16.00 5.32 2.92
C ARG A 28 -15.58 6.73 2.56
N VAL A 29 -15.42 7.58 3.57
CA VAL A 29 -14.82 8.90 3.40
C VAL A 29 -13.31 8.77 3.57
N CYS A 30 -12.56 9.07 2.52
CA CYS A 30 -11.11 9.15 2.57
C CYS A 30 -10.67 10.60 2.75
N ILE A 31 -9.93 10.88 3.82
CA ILE A 31 -9.44 12.23 4.14
C ILE A 31 -7.91 12.24 3.93
N GLY A 32 -7.43 13.13 3.05
CA GLY A 32 -6.00 13.34 2.82
C GLY A 32 -5.41 14.32 3.82
N LEU A 33 -4.48 13.87 4.67
CA LEU A 33 -3.72 14.73 5.57
C LEU A 33 -2.45 15.25 4.89
N THR A 34 -2.41 16.54 4.55
CA THR A 34 -1.28 17.18 3.86
C THR A 34 -0.75 18.39 4.62
N GLY A 35 0.39 18.94 4.21
CA GLY A 35 1.02 20.10 4.84
C GLY A 35 2.54 20.12 4.71
N ALA A 36 3.16 21.27 4.94
CA ALA A 36 4.61 21.47 4.87
C ALA A 36 5.38 20.63 5.89
N VAL A 37 6.68 20.40 5.67
CA VAL A 37 7.55 19.76 6.68
C VAL A 37 7.51 20.59 7.97
N GLY A 38 7.38 19.93 9.12
CA GLY A 38 7.25 20.61 10.42
C GLY A 38 5.84 21.08 10.79
N SER A 39 4.83 20.93 9.92
CA SER A 39 3.46 21.40 10.19
C SER A 39 2.65 20.57 11.20
N GLY A 40 3.26 19.63 11.92
CA GLY A 40 2.56 18.79 12.91
C GLY A 40 1.68 17.66 12.35
N LYS A 41 1.78 17.29 11.06
CA LYS A 41 1.01 16.16 10.47
C LYS A 41 1.15 14.87 11.28
N SER A 42 2.35 14.57 11.77
CA SER A 42 2.60 13.37 12.57
C SER A 42 1.82 13.39 13.89
N THR A 43 1.61 14.56 14.48
CA THR A 43 0.80 14.73 15.70
C THR A 43 -0.68 14.50 15.41
N VAL A 44 -1.21 15.08 14.33
CA VAL A 44 -2.59 14.84 13.90
C VAL A 44 -2.81 13.37 13.55
N ARG A 45 -1.87 12.76 12.81
CA ARG A 45 -1.89 11.33 12.49
C ARG A 45 -2.00 10.47 13.75
N ALA A 46 -1.16 10.74 14.75
CA ALA A 46 -1.16 9.99 16.01
C ALA A 46 -2.50 10.13 16.75
N ALA A 47 -3.06 11.34 16.83
CA ALA A 47 -4.37 11.56 17.46
C ALA A 47 -5.50 10.80 16.74
N VAL A 48 -5.47 10.75 15.40
CA VAL A 48 -6.46 9.99 14.60
C VAL A 48 -6.30 8.48 14.80
N GLU A 49 -5.05 7.98 14.86
CA GLU A 49 -4.76 6.58 15.17
C GLU A 49 -5.24 6.21 16.59
N GLU A 50 -5.02 7.07 17.58
CA GLU A 50 -5.47 6.88 18.97
C GLU A 50 -7.00 6.87 19.11
N ALA A 51 -7.70 7.62 18.25
CA ALA A 51 -9.16 7.58 18.15
C ALA A 51 -9.71 6.29 17.50
N GLY A 52 -8.86 5.33 17.14
CA GLY A 52 -9.25 4.06 16.52
C GLY A 52 -9.65 4.17 15.04
N VAL A 53 -9.39 5.32 14.41
CA VAL A 53 -9.66 5.51 12.98
C VAL A 53 -8.54 4.85 12.17
N PRO A 54 -8.86 4.02 11.15
CA PRO A 54 -7.84 3.44 10.29
C PRO A 54 -7.04 4.51 9.56
N VAL A 55 -5.71 4.45 9.68
CA VAL A 55 -4.80 5.42 9.03
C VAL A 55 -3.84 4.74 8.08
N PHE A 56 -3.82 5.24 6.84
CA PHE A 56 -2.80 4.94 5.86
C PHE A 56 -1.71 6.03 5.88
N CYS A 57 -0.45 5.63 6.07
CA CYS A 57 0.70 6.55 6.04
C CYS A 57 1.62 6.22 4.87
N ALA A 58 1.63 7.08 3.86
CA ALA A 58 2.44 6.91 2.65
C ALA A 58 3.94 6.79 2.98
N ASP A 59 4.46 7.63 3.89
CA ASP A 59 5.88 7.61 4.28
C ASP A 59 6.31 6.25 4.86
N ARG A 60 5.45 5.67 5.72
CA ARG A 60 5.68 4.36 6.34
C ARG A 60 5.65 3.23 5.30
N VAL A 61 4.71 3.29 4.35
CA VAL A 61 4.59 2.30 3.28
C VAL A 61 5.80 2.37 2.34
N VAL A 62 6.22 3.58 1.93
CA VAL A 62 7.40 3.77 1.08
C VAL A 62 8.67 3.31 1.81
N ALA A 63 8.79 3.62 3.11
CA ALA A 63 9.92 3.17 3.90
C ALA A 63 10.05 1.64 3.95
N GLY A 64 8.93 0.92 4.09
CA GLY A 64 8.90 -0.54 4.00
C GLY A 64 9.20 -1.07 2.60
N SER A 65 8.64 -0.43 1.57
CA SER A 65 8.85 -0.79 0.17
C SER A 65 10.32 -0.67 -0.26
N TYR A 66 11.06 0.27 0.33
CA TYR A 66 12.49 0.50 0.06
C TYR A 66 13.42 -0.31 0.96
N ALA A 67 12.90 -1.03 1.95
CA ALA A 67 13.70 -1.93 2.78
C ALA A 67 14.16 -3.14 1.97
N ARG A 68 15.19 -3.85 2.47
CA ARG A 68 15.71 -5.05 1.81
C ARG A 68 14.60 -6.07 1.56
N GLY A 69 14.44 -6.46 0.29
CA GLY A 69 13.39 -7.40 -0.13
C GLY A 69 11.99 -6.80 -0.27
N GLY A 70 11.86 -5.47 -0.09
CA GLY A 70 10.60 -4.77 -0.36
C GLY A 70 10.31 -4.65 -1.85
N GLU A 71 9.03 -4.57 -2.20
CA GLU A 71 8.56 -4.54 -3.59
C GLU A 71 9.16 -3.37 -4.39
N GLY A 72 9.37 -2.22 -3.75
CA GLY A 72 10.00 -1.05 -4.37
C GLY A 72 11.43 -1.31 -4.83
N CYS A 73 12.15 -2.22 -4.18
CA CYS A 73 13.47 -2.64 -4.63
C CYS A 73 13.40 -3.36 -5.97
N ALA A 74 12.46 -4.32 -6.10
CA ALA A 74 12.29 -5.08 -7.32
C ALA A 74 11.87 -4.19 -8.50
N ILE A 75 10.97 -3.23 -8.25
CA ILE A 75 10.52 -2.27 -9.27
C ILE A 75 11.70 -1.40 -9.73
N LEU A 76 12.44 -0.80 -8.80
CA LEU A 76 13.58 0.05 -9.16
C LEU A 76 14.70 -0.72 -9.86
N GLU A 77 14.96 -1.97 -9.44
CA GLU A 77 15.94 -2.83 -10.10
C GLU A 77 15.51 -3.24 -11.51
N HIS A 78 14.21 -3.45 -11.73
CA HIS A 78 13.69 -3.76 -13.07
C HIS A 78 13.88 -2.59 -14.04
N HIS A 79 13.59 -1.36 -13.61
CA HIS A 79 13.65 -0.18 -14.48
C HIS A 79 15.05 0.42 -14.61
N PHE A 80 15.84 0.41 -13.54
CA PHE A 80 17.10 1.16 -13.47
C PHE A 80 18.31 0.27 -13.13
N GLY A 81 18.12 -1.05 -13.04
CA GLY A 81 19.13 -1.97 -12.55
C GLY A 81 19.54 -1.68 -11.11
N LYS A 82 20.72 -2.12 -10.71
CA LYS A 82 21.26 -1.93 -9.36
C LYS A 82 21.76 -0.50 -9.08
N ARG A 83 21.40 0.48 -9.91
CA ARG A 83 21.84 1.87 -9.78
C ARG A 83 21.45 2.47 -8.44
N PHE A 84 20.30 2.08 -7.88
CA PHE A 84 19.79 2.62 -6.62
C PHE A 84 19.80 1.61 -5.47
N SER A 85 20.37 0.43 -5.66
CA SER A 85 20.47 -0.58 -4.60
C SER A 85 21.64 -0.25 -3.66
N ALA A 86 21.38 -0.29 -2.36
CA ALA A 86 22.42 -0.13 -1.35
C ALA A 86 23.29 -1.40 -1.24
N PRO A 87 24.58 -1.30 -0.83
CA PRO A 87 25.48 -2.46 -0.72
C PRO A 87 24.98 -3.58 0.21
N GLY A 88 24.14 -3.26 1.21
CA GLY A 88 23.52 -4.22 2.13
C GLY A 88 22.13 -4.71 1.72
N GLY A 89 21.65 -4.34 0.53
CA GLY A 89 20.27 -4.52 0.08
C GLY A 89 19.36 -3.36 0.50
N GLY A 90 18.20 -3.26 -0.14
CA GLY A 90 17.33 -2.09 -0.02
C GLY A 90 17.75 -0.97 -0.98
N ILE A 91 17.03 0.15 -0.92
CA ILE A 91 17.26 1.33 -1.77
C ILE A 91 18.13 2.38 -1.06
N ASP A 92 19.15 2.86 -1.76
CA ASP A 92 19.90 4.07 -1.42
C ASP A 92 19.04 5.31 -1.70
N LYS A 93 18.43 5.82 -0.63
CA LYS A 93 17.47 6.94 -0.69
C LYS A 93 18.13 8.25 -1.09
N ASP A 94 19.38 8.49 -0.69
CA ASP A 94 20.08 9.73 -1.02
C ASP A 94 20.42 9.76 -2.51
N ARG A 95 20.96 8.66 -3.03
CA ARG A 95 21.23 8.53 -4.47
C ARG A 95 19.97 8.62 -5.32
N LEU A 96 18.86 8.03 -4.86
CA LEU A 96 17.57 8.15 -5.54
C LEU A 96 17.04 9.60 -5.50
N ARG A 97 17.13 10.27 -4.35
CA ARG A 97 16.69 11.67 -4.18
C ARG A 97 17.47 12.63 -5.08
N GLU A 98 18.79 12.45 -5.17
CA GLU A 98 19.63 13.23 -6.07
C GLU A 98 19.25 13.00 -7.53
N ALA A 99 19.07 11.74 -7.93
CA ALA A 99 18.68 11.40 -9.29
C ALA A 99 17.29 11.96 -9.66
N MET A 100 16.34 12.00 -8.72
CA MET A 100 15.02 12.61 -8.92
C MET A 100 15.02 14.12 -9.20
N GLN A 101 16.16 14.80 -9.04
CA GLN A 101 16.29 16.19 -9.50
C GLN A 101 16.30 16.30 -11.03
N ASP A 102 16.70 15.24 -11.73
CA ASP A 102 16.62 15.15 -13.18
C ASP A 102 15.15 14.89 -13.62
N PRO A 103 14.55 15.79 -14.41
CA PRO A 103 13.18 15.63 -14.90
C PRO A 103 12.95 14.37 -15.75
N SER A 104 14.01 13.84 -16.39
CA SER A 104 13.91 12.65 -17.24
C SER A 104 13.57 11.38 -16.46
N LEU A 105 13.86 11.36 -15.15
CA LEU A 105 13.59 10.24 -14.25
C LEU A 105 12.20 10.28 -13.61
N ARG A 106 11.37 11.31 -13.90
CA ARG A 106 10.03 11.48 -13.34
C ARG A 106 8.90 10.99 -14.27
N ARG A 107 9.23 10.34 -15.38
CA ARG A 107 8.27 9.86 -16.39
C ARG A 107 7.89 8.40 -16.20
#